data_AF-A0A937QS81-F1
#
_entry.id   AF-A0A937QS81-F1
#
_cell.length_a   1.000
_cell.length_b   1.000
_cell.length_c   1.000
_cell.angle_alpha   90.00
_cell.angle_beta   90.00
_cell.angle_gamma   90.00
#
_symmetry.space_group_name_H-M   'P 1'
#
loop_
_entity.id
_entity.type
_entity.pdbx_description
1 polymer ?
#
loop_
_entity_poly.entity_id
_entity_poly.type
_entity_poly.pdbx_seq_one_letter_code
_entity_poly.pdbx_strand_id
1 'polypeptide(L)'
;MQFLTSFSGPEDLGARPTDGLERFVLGEPEATEGITAPYGMALFEGKLYVCDVGRKMVAVFDLRNRTFGYLTKDRRLTKPVNIFIDDNGWKYVADSTAGLVFVFDRDDNLITMLGQQLKISPVDVVVRGALCYVTDYASNQVVVLNKVTGQEIMRVGQRRRTQGRVQPEAELPAGEFSLISDLALDQQGNIYVTDKAGARITQFDPAGIFRRTIGRLGDNIDEFVRPKGIAIDRENRIWVVDAATEVAKIYNEQSQLLLFFGLHGNEPGMMNLPATIVVDYDNVEFFQKYAVQGASIEFLVLVSNQYGPNKISVYGFGTFPVHGRAKKSPFTLQDLAPPAAWPSG
;
A
#
# COMPACT_ATOMS: atom_id res chain seq x y z
N MET A 1 -14.12 -5.68 -11.84
CA MET A 1 -13.39 -4.54 -11.24
C MET A 1 -13.81 -3.27 -11.95
N GLN A 2 -13.92 -2.17 -11.23
CA GLN A 2 -14.19 -0.83 -11.78
C GLN A 2 -13.32 0.21 -11.05
N PHE A 3 -12.79 1.22 -11.74
CA PHE A 3 -12.32 2.44 -11.09
C PHE A 3 -13.53 3.21 -10.52
N LEU A 4 -13.48 3.59 -9.24
CA LEU A 4 -14.57 4.25 -8.55
C LEU A 4 -14.34 5.76 -8.47
N THR A 5 -13.22 6.17 -7.90
CA THR A 5 -12.90 7.59 -7.68
C THR A 5 -11.42 7.75 -7.36
N SER A 6 -10.97 9.00 -7.24
CA SER A 6 -9.68 9.34 -6.64
C SER A 6 -9.79 10.43 -5.58
N PHE A 7 -8.78 10.54 -4.71
CA PHE A 7 -8.60 11.64 -3.77
C PHE A 7 -7.21 12.25 -3.92
N SER A 8 -7.16 13.57 -3.94
CA SER A 8 -5.99 14.43 -4.07
C SER A 8 -6.08 15.66 -3.16
N GLY A 9 -7.30 16.10 -2.84
CA GLY A 9 -7.53 17.23 -1.95
C GLY A 9 -8.97 17.31 -1.40
N PRO A 10 -9.26 18.32 -0.57
CA PRO A 10 -10.58 18.52 0.03
C PRO A 10 -11.72 18.62 -0.99
N GLU A 11 -11.44 19.07 -2.22
CA GLU A 11 -12.38 19.15 -3.32
C GLU A 11 -13.03 17.80 -3.68
N ASP A 12 -12.32 16.69 -3.48
CA ASP A 12 -12.79 15.34 -3.82
C ASP A 12 -13.82 14.79 -2.82
N LEU A 13 -14.00 15.46 -1.68
CA LEU A 13 -15.02 15.11 -0.69
C LEU A 13 -16.43 15.61 -1.08
N GLY A 14 -16.53 16.35 -2.18
CA GLY A 14 -17.78 16.94 -2.66
C GLY A 14 -18.27 18.12 -1.80
N ALA A 15 -17.34 18.81 -1.14
CA ALA A 15 -17.59 20.13 -0.54
C ALA A 15 -17.64 21.18 -1.66
N ARG A 16 -18.58 22.15 -1.56
CA ARG A 16 -18.60 23.29 -2.49
C ARG A 16 -17.37 24.17 -2.22
N PRO A 17 -16.70 24.72 -3.24
CA PRO A 17 -15.67 25.73 -3.01
C PRO A 17 -16.26 26.88 -2.19
N THR A 18 -15.51 27.40 -1.22
CA THR A 18 -15.90 28.64 -0.53
C THR A 18 -16.10 29.76 -1.55
N ASP A 19 -17.25 30.45 -1.45
CA ASP A 19 -17.62 31.56 -2.33
C ASP A 19 -16.55 32.67 -2.25
N GLY A 20 -16.35 33.40 -3.35
CA GLY A 20 -15.27 34.39 -3.49
C GLY A 20 -15.27 35.50 -2.43
N LEU A 21 -16.39 35.71 -1.73
CA LEU A 21 -16.51 36.68 -0.65
C LEU A 21 -15.88 36.18 0.66
N GLU A 22 -15.95 34.88 0.97
CA GLU A 22 -15.27 34.29 2.14
C GLU A 22 -13.76 34.22 1.94
N ARG A 23 -13.32 33.91 0.70
CA ARG A 23 -11.89 33.94 0.33
C ARG A 23 -11.26 35.34 0.50
N PHE A 24 -12.03 36.38 0.24
CA PHE A 24 -11.58 37.76 0.44
C PHE A 24 -11.47 38.14 1.94
N VAL A 25 -12.36 37.61 2.78
CA VAL A 25 -12.39 37.92 4.23
C VAL A 25 -11.38 37.08 5.03
N LEU A 26 -11.17 35.83 4.63
CA LEU A 26 -10.31 34.87 5.36
C LEU A 26 -8.85 34.88 4.89
N GLY A 27 -8.55 35.55 3.77
CA GLY A 27 -7.24 35.54 3.13
C GLY A 27 -7.09 34.41 2.11
N GLU A 28 -6.10 34.54 1.23
CA GLU A 28 -5.68 33.47 0.31
C GLU A 28 -5.33 32.23 1.14
N PRO A 29 -5.94 31.05 0.90
CA PRO A 29 -5.53 29.84 1.61
C PRO A 29 -4.04 29.57 1.33
N GLU A 30 -3.23 29.59 2.39
CA GLU A 30 -1.81 29.22 2.31
C GLU A 30 -1.69 27.84 1.64
N ALA A 31 -0.97 27.77 0.52
CA ALA A 31 -0.59 26.55 -0.23
C ALA A 31 -1.74 25.52 -0.41
N THR A 32 -2.36 25.48 -1.59
CA THR A 32 -3.38 24.48 -2.03
C THR A 32 -3.51 23.28 -1.07
N GLU A 33 -4.57 23.25 -0.26
CA GLU A 33 -4.84 22.13 0.65
C GLU A 33 -4.86 20.78 -0.13
N GLY A 34 -4.42 19.67 0.48
CA GLY A 34 -4.47 18.34 -0.15
C GLY A 34 -3.24 17.46 0.10
N ILE A 35 -2.95 16.54 -0.83
CA ILE A 35 -1.78 15.62 -0.82
C ILE A 35 -0.86 15.81 -2.04
N THR A 36 0.46 15.70 -1.86
CA THR A 36 1.50 16.05 -2.86
C THR A 36 2.18 14.80 -3.39
N ALA A 37 2.78 14.02 -2.49
CA ALA A 37 3.45 12.78 -2.79
C ALA A 37 3.05 11.74 -1.74
N PRO A 38 1.85 11.15 -1.84
CA PRO A 38 1.41 10.13 -0.90
C PRO A 38 2.30 8.88 -1.00
N TYR A 39 2.51 8.22 0.13
CA TYR A 39 3.11 6.89 0.18
C TYR A 39 2.13 5.92 0.84
N GLY A 40 2.15 5.84 2.16
CA GLY A 40 1.28 4.94 2.92
C GLY A 40 -0.12 5.46 3.11
N MET A 41 -1.07 4.55 3.27
CA MET A 41 -2.44 4.91 3.59
C MET A 41 -3.14 3.79 4.35
N ALA A 42 -4.22 4.14 5.04
CA ALA A 42 -5.12 3.19 5.66
C ALA A 42 -6.53 3.78 5.77
N LEU A 43 -7.54 2.92 5.71
CA LEU A 43 -8.94 3.26 5.94
C LEU A 43 -9.38 2.75 7.31
N PHE A 44 -10.14 3.58 8.02
CA PHE A 44 -10.79 3.17 9.26
C PHE A 44 -12.07 3.97 9.47
N GLU A 45 -13.21 3.29 9.53
CA GLU A 45 -14.54 3.87 9.81
C GLU A 45 -14.89 5.12 8.98
N GLY A 46 -14.63 5.05 7.68
CA GLY A 46 -14.90 6.15 6.75
C GLY A 46 -13.88 7.28 6.79
N LYS A 47 -12.76 7.12 7.49
CA LYS A 47 -11.62 8.03 7.42
C LYS A 47 -10.49 7.39 6.63
N LEU A 48 -10.03 8.08 5.60
CA LEU A 48 -8.83 7.73 4.85
C LEU A 48 -7.64 8.55 5.37
N TYR A 49 -6.69 7.85 5.98
CA TYR A 49 -5.43 8.41 6.47
C TYR A 49 -4.35 8.21 5.41
N VAL A 50 -3.62 9.26 5.06
CA VAL A 50 -2.61 9.23 4.00
C VAL A 50 -1.31 9.87 4.49
N CYS A 51 -0.25 9.08 4.59
CA CYS A 51 1.11 9.59 4.80
C CYS A 51 1.59 10.29 3.53
N ASP A 52 1.60 11.63 3.55
CA ASP A 52 2.14 12.45 2.47
C ASP A 52 3.59 12.82 2.77
N VAL A 53 4.52 12.10 2.14
CA VAL A 53 5.96 12.33 2.32
C VAL A 53 6.41 13.69 1.76
N GLY A 54 5.67 14.24 0.80
CA GLY A 54 5.94 15.56 0.23
C GLY A 54 5.57 16.69 1.18
N ARG A 55 4.44 16.57 1.90
CA ARG A 55 4.02 17.52 2.94
C ARG A 55 4.59 17.23 4.32
N LYS A 56 5.14 16.03 4.54
CA LYS A 56 5.60 15.53 5.85
C LYS A 56 4.49 15.51 6.90
N MET A 57 3.29 15.13 6.47
CA MET A 57 2.08 15.10 7.30
C MET A 57 1.29 13.82 7.00
N VAL A 58 0.38 13.44 7.91
CA VAL A 58 -0.65 12.45 7.62
C VAL A 58 -1.95 13.20 7.37
N ALA A 59 -2.39 13.25 6.12
CA ALA A 59 -3.67 13.83 5.72
C ALA A 59 -4.81 12.90 6.13
N VAL A 60 -5.96 13.46 6.49
CA VAL A 60 -7.16 12.74 6.91
C VAL A 60 -8.35 13.24 6.11
N PHE A 61 -8.90 12.35 5.28
CA PHE A 61 -10.14 12.56 4.56
C PHE A 61 -11.27 11.87 5.33
N ASP A 62 -12.15 12.64 5.96
CA ASP A 62 -13.35 12.11 6.61
C ASP A 62 -14.48 12.03 5.58
N LEU A 63 -14.76 10.83 5.08
CA LEU A 63 -15.74 10.59 4.02
C LEU A 63 -17.18 10.77 4.50
N ARG A 64 -17.42 10.58 5.81
CA ARG A 64 -18.73 10.72 6.43
C ARG A 64 -19.09 12.18 6.65
N ASN A 65 -18.18 12.93 7.27
CA ASN A 65 -18.36 14.34 7.59
C ASN A 65 -17.96 15.27 6.44
N ARG A 66 -17.31 14.73 5.40
CA ARG A 66 -16.79 15.47 4.24
C ARG A 66 -15.81 16.57 4.64
N THR A 67 -14.93 16.26 5.60
CA THR A 67 -13.90 17.19 6.06
C THR A 67 -12.50 16.68 5.72
N PHE A 68 -11.59 17.62 5.50
CA PHE A 68 -10.17 17.35 5.31
C PHE A 68 -9.38 17.96 6.45
N GLY A 69 -8.34 17.25 6.90
CA GLY A 69 -7.46 17.73 7.93
C GLY A 69 -6.19 16.89 8.01
N TYR A 70 -5.53 16.95 9.16
CA TYR A 70 -4.30 16.21 9.42
C TYR A 70 -4.39 15.50 10.77
N LEU A 71 -3.77 14.32 10.86
CA LEU A 71 -3.74 13.50 12.07
C LEU A 71 -3.16 14.28 13.26
N THR A 72 -2.10 15.04 13.00
CA THR A 72 -1.46 15.90 14.00
C THR A 72 -1.57 17.36 13.57
N LYS A 73 -1.92 18.23 14.53
CA LYS A 73 -1.90 19.69 14.32
C LYS A 73 -0.51 20.30 14.53
N ASP A 74 0.36 19.58 15.22
CA ASP A 74 1.75 19.99 15.44
C ASP A 74 2.72 19.27 14.48
N ARG A 75 3.98 19.67 14.54
CA ARG A 75 5.08 19.15 13.71
C ARG A 75 5.84 17.99 14.39
N ARG A 76 5.14 17.15 15.18
CA ARG A 76 5.79 16.02 15.87
C ARG A 76 6.25 14.92 14.91
N LEU A 77 5.53 14.74 13.81
CA LEU A 77 5.93 13.87 12.69
C LEU A 77 6.91 14.66 11.81
N THR A 78 8.03 14.02 11.44
CA THR A 78 9.09 14.63 10.65
C THR A 78 9.08 14.15 9.21
N LYS A 79 8.89 12.85 8.99
CA LYS A 79 8.74 12.22 7.68
C LYS A 79 7.94 10.92 7.80
N PRO A 80 6.61 11.01 8.03
CA PRO A 80 5.73 9.85 8.07
C PRO A 80 5.71 9.20 6.68
N VAL A 81 6.04 7.91 6.59
CA VAL A 81 6.15 7.16 5.34
C VAL A 81 4.97 6.22 5.17
N ASN A 82 4.69 5.37 6.16
CA ASN A 82 3.55 4.46 6.14
C ASN A 82 2.75 4.48 7.43
N ILE A 83 1.52 3.97 7.35
CA ILE A 83 0.58 3.90 8.45
C ILE A 83 -0.16 2.57 8.42
N PHE A 84 -0.29 1.95 9.59
CA PHE A 84 -1.16 0.80 9.81
C PHE A 84 -2.18 1.14 10.88
N ILE A 85 -3.42 0.68 10.70
CA ILE A 85 -4.49 0.85 11.68
C ILE A 85 -4.98 -0.53 12.10
N ASP A 86 -4.97 -0.81 13.40
CA ASP A 86 -5.48 -2.06 13.93
C ASP A 86 -7.00 -2.05 14.07
N ASP A 87 -7.59 -3.21 14.38
CA ASP A 87 -9.06 -3.36 14.51
C ASP A 87 -9.68 -2.48 15.62
N ASN A 88 -8.87 -2.00 16.58
CA ASN A 88 -9.32 -1.08 17.63
C ASN A 88 -9.31 0.39 17.16
N GLY A 89 -8.73 0.65 15.99
CA GLY A 89 -8.52 1.98 15.44
C GLY A 89 -7.22 2.64 15.90
N TRP A 90 -6.29 1.90 16.50
CA TRP A 90 -4.99 2.45 16.86
C TRP A 90 -4.11 2.60 15.62
N LYS A 91 -3.50 3.78 15.45
CA LYS A 91 -2.67 4.09 14.30
C LYS A 91 -1.20 3.98 14.64
N TYR A 92 -0.47 3.26 13.80
CA TYR A 92 0.97 3.07 13.88
C TYR A 92 1.59 3.75 12.67
N VAL A 93 2.31 4.85 12.89
CA VAL A 93 2.89 5.67 11.81
C VAL A 93 4.40 5.48 11.81
N ALA A 94 4.93 4.88 10.75
CA ALA A 94 6.36 4.72 10.52
C ALA A 94 6.97 6.06 10.06
N ASP A 95 7.82 6.68 10.89
CA ASP A 95 8.50 7.92 10.56
C ASP A 95 10.00 7.69 10.36
N SER A 96 10.41 7.70 9.09
CA SER A 96 11.77 7.34 8.67
C SER A 96 12.87 8.28 9.16
N THR A 97 12.54 9.56 9.38
CA THR A 97 13.51 10.58 9.81
C THR A 97 13.55 10.70 11.32
N ALA A 98 12.41 10.58 12.00
CA ALA A 98 12.39 10.48 13.46
C ALA A 98 13.03 9.16 13.94
N GLY A 99 13.04 8.13 13.09
CA GLY A 99 13.57 6.81 13.43
C GLY A 99 12.67 6.09 14.44
N LEU A 100 11.37 6.35 14.38
CA LEU A 100 10.37 5.91 15.36
C LEU A 100 9.09 5.47 14.66
N VAL A 101 8.35 4.59 15.33
CA VAL A 101 6.94 4.36 15.02
C VAL A 101 6.10 5.10 16.05
N PHE A 102 5.33 6.09 15.62
CA PHE A 102 4.39 6.82 16.48
C PHE A 102 3.09 6.03 16.61
N VAL A 103 2.57 5.91 17.83
CA VAL A 103 1.35 5.14 18.10
C VAL A 103 0.27 6.08 18.63
N PHE A 104 -0.82 6.21 17.88
CA PHE A 104 -1.99 7.00 18.25
C PHE A 104 -3.15 6.09 18.59
N ASP A 105 -4.00 6.49 19.53
CA ASP A 105 -5.24 5.80 19.83
C ASP A 105 -6.29 6.03 18.74
N ARG A 106 -7.49 5.51 19.00
CA ARG A 106 -8.65 5.66 18.13
C ARG A 106 -9.07 7.11 17.89
N ASP A 107 -8.86 7.97 18.89
CA ASP A 107 -9.23 9.39 18.87
C ASP A 107 -8.09 10.29 18.40
N ASP A 108 -7.05 9.68 17.80
CA ASP A 108 -5.87 10.33 17.23
C ASP A 108 -4.96 10.99 18.28
N ASN A 109 -5.07 10.61 19.56
CA ASN A 109 -4.14 11.04 20.60
C ASN A 109 -2.88 10.19 20.57
N LEU A 110 -1.70 10.82 20.67
CA LEU A 110 -0.44 10.09 20.78
C LEU A 110 -0.34 9.37 22.12
N ILE A 111 -0.14 8.06 22.07
CA ILE A 111 -0.01 7.19 23.24
C ILE A 111 1.46 6.87 23.54
N THR A 112 2.23 6.47 22.52
CA THR A 112 3.63 6.06 22.70
C THR A 112 4.42 6.16 21.39
N MET A 113 5.73 5.91 21.48
CA MET A 113 6.63 5.82 20.34
C MET A 113 7.49 4.55 20.48
N LEU A 114 7.47 3.69 19.47
CA LEU A 114 8.25 2.45 19.44
C LEU A 114 9.55 2.65 18.66
N GLY A 115 10.54 1.77 18.90
CA GLY A 115 11.85 1.83 18.25
C GLY A 115 12.82 2.81 18.90
N GLN A 116 12.48 3.36 20.07
CA GLN A 116 13.39 4.19 20.86
C GLN A 116 14.71 3.44 21.08
N GLN A 117 15.83 4.13 20.85
CA GLN A 117 17.20 3.62 20.99
C GLN A 117 17.64 2.56 19.96
N LEU A 118 16.76 2.08 19.08
CA LEU A 118 17.13 1.06 18.07
C LEU A 118 17.83 1.64 16.84
N LYS A 119 17.82 2.98 16.66
CA LYS A 119 18.41 3.68 15.50
C LYS A 119 17.94 3.11 14.16
N ILE A 120 16.67 2.77 14.07
CA ILE A 120 16.01 2.30 12.85
C ILE A 120 15.62 3.49 11.96
N SER A 121 15.41 3.23 10.67
CA SER A 121 14.75 4.12 9.72
C SER A 121 13.50 3.41 9.17
N PRO A 122 12.37 3.50 9.90
CA PRO A 122 11.12 2.81 9.55
C PRO A 122 10.60 3.26 8.18
N VAL A 123 10.21 2.30 7.34
CA VAL A 123 9.52 2.56 6.07
C VAL A 123 8.07 2.16 6.19
N ASP A 124 7.83 0.92 6.58
CA ASP A 124 6.51 0.33 6.78
C ASP A 124 6.36 -0.28 8.18
N VAL A 125 5.12 -0.41 8.64
CA VAL A 125 4.75 -0.99 9.92
C VAL A 125 3.47 -1.81 9.78
N VAL A 126 3.44 -3.01 10.37
CA VAL A 126 2.23 -3.84 10.50
C VAL A 126 2.16 -4.40 11.91
N VAL A 127 0.96 -4.43 12.51
CA VAL A 127 0.76 -4.93 13.87
C VAL A 127 -0.14 -6.16 13.87
N ARG A 128 0.23 -7.18 14.65
CA ARG A 128 -0.60 -8.36 14.90
C ARG A 128 -0.42 -8.86 16.32
N GLY A 129 -1.53 -9.01 17.05
CA GLY A 129 -1.49 -9.45 18.44
C GLY A 129 -0.62 -8.51 19.27
N ALA A 130 0.45 -9.03 19.88
CA ALA A 130 1.42 -8.26 20.67
C ALA A 130 2.64 -7.78 19.87
N LEU A 131 2.72 -8.08 18.57
CA LEU A 131 3.90 -7.87 17.74
C LEU A 131 3.70 -6.68 16.79
N CYS A 132 4.74 -5.87 16.64
CA CYS A 132 4.84 -4.77 15.69
C CYS A 132 6.02 -5.04 14.76
N TYR A 133 5.74 -5.25 13.48
CA TYR A 133 6.71 -5.57 12.43
C TYR A 133 7.04 -4.28 11.70
N VAL A 134 8.32 -3.94 11.57
CA VAL A 134 8.76 -2.68 10.96
C VAL A 134 9.81 -2.97 9.92
N THR A 135 9.60 -2.58 8.66
CA THR A 135 10.70 -2.60 7.67
C THR A 135 11.67 -1.46 8.01
N ASP A 136 12.93 -1.81 8.22
CA ASP A 136 13.97 -0.85 8.56
C ASP A 136 14.94 -0.67 7.40
N TYR A 137 14.92 0.52 6.80
CA TYR A 137 15.82 0.88 5.70
C TYR A 137 17.29 0.89 6.12
N ALA A 138 17.60 1.21 7.39
CA ALA A 138 18.97 1.35 7.87
C ALA A 138 19.66 -0.01 8.01
N SER A 139 18.98 -1.00 8.59
CA SER A 139 19.49 -2.38 8.67
C SER A 139 19.18 -3.24 7.45
N ASN A 140 18.21 -2.82 6.62
CA ASN A 140 17.64 -3.58 5.51
C ASN A 140 17.08 -4.93 5.97
N GLN A 141 16.33 -4.92 7.07
CA GLN A 141 15.69 -6.09 7.69
C GLN A 141 14.31 -5.69 8.21
N VAL A 142 13.44 -6.67 8.47
CA VAL A 142 12.24 -6.42 9.26
C VAL A 142 12.59 -6.55 10.73
N VAL A 143 12.35 -5.50 11.52
CA VAL A 143 12.53 -5.49 12.97
C VAL A 143 11.18 -5.79 13.62
N VAL A 144 11.13 -6.82 14.46
CA VAL A 144 9.91 -7.21 15.18
C VAL A 144 10.02 -6.75 16.62
N LEU A 145 9.08 -5.93 17.05
CA LEU A 145 9.01 -5.32 18.37
C LEU A 145 7.83 -5.86 19.16
N ASN A 146 7.94 -5.89 20.47
CA ASN A 146 6.78 -5.96 21.35
C ASN A 146 6.03 -4.63 21.26
N LYS A 147 4.75 -4.64 20.89
CA LYS A 147 3.97 -3.41 20.69
C LYS A 147 3.72 -2.62 21.97
N VAL A 148 3.84 -3.25 23.14
CA VAL A 148 3.59 -2.64 24.45
C VAL A 148 4.90 -2.11 25.05
N THR A 149 5.93 -2.95 25.10
CA THR A 149 7.21 -2.58 25.74
C THR A 149 8.16 -1.86 24.80
N GLY A 150 7.96 -1.96 23.49
CA GLY A 150 8.87 -1.43 22.47
C GLY A 150 10.18 -2.21 22.32
N GLN A 151 10.37 -3.29 23.09
CA GLN A 151 11.58 -4.11 23.02
C GLN A 151 11.65 -4.89 21.71
N GLU A 152 12.85 -4.96 21.14
CA GLU A 152 13.14 -5.81 19.98
C GLU A 152 13.04 -7.29 20.37
N ILE A 153 12.29 -8.05 19.59
CA ILE A 153 12.07 -9.50 19.76
C ILE A 153 12.97 -10.26 18.81
N MET A 154 12.98 -9.89 17.52
CA MET A 154 13.80 -10.53 16.50
C MET A 154 13.96 -9.63 15.27
N ARG A 155 14.86 -10.03 14.36
CA ARG A 155 14.98 -9.46 13.02
C ARG A 155 14.81 -10.54 11.97
N VAL A 156 14.09 -10.23 10.89
CA VAL A 156 13.80 -11.14 9.78
C VAL A 156 14.54 -10.69 8.54
N GLY A 157 15.09 -11.67 7.82
CA GLY A 157 15.94 -11.48 6.65
C GLY A 157 17.39 -11.17 7.00
N GLN A 158 18.27 -11.37 6.03
CA GLN A 158 19.71 -11.19 6.19
C GLN A 158 20.16 -9.95 5.42
N ARG A 159 21.00 -9.14 6.06
CA ARG A 159 21.66 -8.02 5.38
C ARG A 159 22.66 -8.58 4.38
N ARG A 160 22.57 -8.14 3.13
CA ARG A 160 23.57 -8.46 2.11
C ARG A 160 24.97 -8.00 2.56
N ARG A 161 25.88 -8.94 2.78
CA ARG A 161 27.29 -8.67 3.12
C ARG A 161 28.10 -8.50 1.84
N THR A 162 27.91 -7.41 1.10
CA THR A 162 28.75 -7.16 -0.09
C THR A 162 29.75 -6.05 0.18
N GLN A 163 30.99 -6.44 0.50
CA GLN A 163 32.17 -5.65 0.13
C GLN A 163 32.46 -5.97 -1.35
N GLY A 164 32.19 -5.02 -2.25
CA GLY A 164 32.53 -5.13 -3.68
C GLY A 164 31.35 -4.88 -4.64
N ARG A 165 31.68 -4.59 -5.91
CA ARG A 165 30.71 -4.47 -7.00
C ARG A 165 29.97 -5.80 -7.17
N VAL A 166 28.70 -5.81 -6.82
CA VAL A 166 27.77 -6.90 -7.14
C VAL A 166 27.56 -6.90 -8.66
N GLN A 167 27.70 -8.06 -9.29
CA GLN A 167 27.22 -8.25 -10.66
C GLN A 167 25.69 -8.13 -10.67
N PRO A 168 25.09 -7.28 -11.53
CA PRO A 168 23.63 -7.09 -11.60
C PRO A 168 22.84 -8.39 -11.83
N GLU A 169 23.49 -9.42 -12.36
CA GLU A 169 22.89 -10.67 -12.83
C GLU A 169 22.96 -11.83 -11.83
N ALA A 170 23.66 -11.69 -10.70
CA ALA A 170 23.73 -12.76 -9.71
C ALA A 170 22.43 -12.84 -8.89
N GLU A 171 21.73 -13.98 -8.98
CA GLU A 171 20.54 -14.26 -8.16
C GLU A 171 20.83 -13.97 -6.68
N LEU A 172 19.97 -13.16 -6.07
CA LEU A 172 20.08 -12.85 -4.65
C LEU A 172 19.88 -14.12 -3.81
N PRO A 173 20.77 -14.42 -2.85
CA PRO A 173 20.61 -15.59 -1.99
C PRO A 173 19.26 -15.63 -1.28
N ALA A 174 18.83 -16.84 -0.93
CA ALA A 174 17.61 -17.09 -0.17
C ALA A 174 17.65 -16.34 1.17
N GLY A 175 16.62 -15.53 1.43
CA GLY A 175 16.48 -14.76 2.68
C GLY A 175 17.37 -13.52 2.79
N GLU A 176 18.19 -13.19 1.79
CA GLU A 176 18.94 -11.93 1.73
C GLU A 176 18.11 -10.81 1.07
N PHE A 177 18.22 -9.60 1.61
CA PHE A 177 17.58 -8.42 1.06
C PHE A 177 18.56 -7.49 0.36
N SER A 178 18.14 -6.94 -0.79
CA SER A 178 18.85 -5.87 -1.51
C SER A 178 18.39 -4.50 -1.03
N LEU A 179 17.08 -4.22 -1.07
CA LEU A 179 16.49 -3.01 -0.52
C LEU A 179 14.99 -3.21 -0.25
N ILE A 180 14.61 -3.45 0.99
CA ILE A 180 13.19 -3.67 1.33
C ILE A 180 12.41 -2.36 1.37
N SER A 181 11.09 -2.47 1.26
CA SER A 181 10.18 -1.31 1.34
C SER A 181 8.98 -1.61 2.22
N ASP A 182 8.04 -2.41 1.73
CA ASP A 182 6.74 -2.65 2.34
C ASP A 182 6.63 -4.10 2.84
N LEU A 183 5.75 -4.36 3.80
CA LEU A 183 5.49 -5.71 4.31
C LEU A 183 4.00 -5.99 4.50
N ALA A 184 3.62 -7.27 4.46
CA ALA A 184 2.27 -7.71 4.79
C ALA A 184 2.30 -9.08 5.47
N LEU A 185 1.25 -9.38 6.23
CA LEU A 185 1.10 -10.65 6.93
C LEU A 185 -0.14 -11.40 6.40
N ASP A 186 0.01 -12.68 6.05
CA ASP A 186 -1.15 -13.54 5.75
C ASP A 186 -1.88 -14.00 7.02
N GLN A 187 -2.99 -14.73 6.94
CA GLN A 187 -3.74 -15.15 8.12
C GLN A 187 -2.95 -16.05 9.09
N GLN A 188 -1.98 -16.81 8.58
CA GLN A 188 -1.12 -17.71 9.36
C GLN A 188 0.06 -16.97 10.01
N GLY A 189 0.26 -15.69 9.68
CA GLY A 189 1.34 -14.85 10.21
C GLY A 189 2.64 -14.98 9.43
N ASN A 190 2.61 -15.60 8.25
CA ASN A 190 3.75 -15.56 7.34
C ASN A 190 3.99 -14.12 6.91
N ILE A 191 5.26 -13.78 6.80
CA ILE A 191 5.74 -12.41 6.57
C ILE A 191 6.14 -12.29 5.11
N TYR A 192 5.45 -11.43 4.38
CA TYR A 192 5.75 -11.10 2.99
C TYR A 192 6.42 -9.74 2.95
N VAL A 193 7.59 -9.67 2.32
CA VAL A 193 8.40 -8.45 2.28
C VAL A 193 8.75 -8.14 0.84
N THR A 194 8.48 -6.91 0.40
CA THR A 194 8.86 -6.45 -0.93
C THR A 194 10.31 -5.98 -0.94
N ASP A 195 11.15 -6.64 -1.74
CA ASP A 195 12.53 -6.22 -2.04
C ASP A 195 12.54 -5.48 -3.38
N LYS A 196 12.47 -4.14 -3.32
CA LYS A 196 12.31 -3.30 -4.53
C LYS A 196 13.54 -3.32 -5.43
N ALA A 197 14.73 -3.50 -4.86
CA ALA A 197 15.97 -3.59 -5.64
C ALA A 197 16.29 -5.03 -6.08
N GLY A 198 15.79 -6.02 -5.34
CA GLY A 198 15.84 -7.42 -5.73
C GLY A 198 14.75 -7.85 -6.70
N ALA A 199 13.83 -6.94 -7.05
CA ALA A 199 12.71 -7.18 -7.96
C ALA A 199 11.91 -8.45 -7.60
N ARG A 200 11.64 -8.63 -6.31
CA ARG A 200 10.96 -9.83 -5.79
C ARG A 200 10.21 -9.55 -4.50
N ILE A 201 9.29 -10.45 -4.19
CA ILE A 201 8.69 -10.57 -2.85
C ILE A 201 9.36 -11.76 -2.17
N THR A 202 9.67 -11.64 -0.88
CA THR A 202 10.24 -12.73 -0.08
C THR A 202 9.27 -13.12 1.02
N GLN A 203 8.95 -14.41 1.11
CA GLN A 203 8.11 -14.97 2.17
C GLN A 203 8.97 -15.62 3.26
N PHE A 204 8.65 -15.30 4.51
CA PHE A 204 9.16 -15.96 5.71
C PHE A 204 7.99 -16.52 6.51
N ASP A 205 8.25 -17.52 7.34
CA ASP A 205 7.27 -17.96 8.34
C ASP A 205 7.23 -17.01 9.56
N PRO A 206 6.32 -17.22 10.53
CA PRO A 206 6.25 -16.38 11.72
C PRO A 206 7.51 -16.42 12.60
N ALA A 207 8.39 -17.42 12.42
CA ALA A 207 9.67 -17.53 13.12
C ALA A 207 10.82 -16.83 12.37
N GLY A 208 10.54 -16.19 11.23
CA GLY A 208 11.54 -15.49 10.42
C GLY A 208 12.38 -16.41 9.55
N ILE A 209 11.97 -17.66 9.33
CA ILE A 209 12.66 -18.62 8.47
C ILE A 209 12.19 -18.40 7.03
N PHE A 210 13.15 -18.21 6.12
CA PHE A 210 12.89 -18.06 4.69
C PHE A 210 12.11 -19.26 4.13
N ARG A 211 11.09 -18.99 3.31
CA ARG A 211 10.27 -20.02 2.65
C ARG A 211 10.43 -20.02 1.14
N ARG A 212 10.24 -18.87 0.49
CA ARG A 212 10.36 -18.74 -0.97
C ARG A 212 10.42 -17.27 -1.40
N THR A 213 10.68 -17.08 -2.69
CA THR A 213 10.55 -15.80 -3.38
C THR A 213 9.48 -15.87 -4.45
N ILE A 214 8.90 -14.71 -4.79
CA ILE A 214 7.89 -14.55 -5.84
C ILE A 214 8.35 -13.45 -6.77
N GLY A 215 8.30 -13.74 -8.07
CA GLY A 215 8.81 -12.88 -9.13
C GLY A 215 10.35 -12.87 -9.23
N ARG A 216 10.82 -12.22 -10.29
CA ARG A 216 12.23 -11.99 -10.63
C ARG A 216 12.35 -10.70 -11.42
N LEU A 217 13.57 -10.19 -11.57
CA LEU A 217 13.83 -9.02 -12.41
C LEU A 217 13.44 -9.28 -13.86
N GLY A 218 12.58 -8.41 -14.39
CA GLY A 218 12.20 -8.38 -15.79
C GLY A 218 10.89 -7.62 -16.02
N ASP A 219 10.55 -7.37 -17.27
CA ASP A 219 9.38 -6.60 -17.68
C ASP A 219 8.24 -7.47 -18.24
N ASN A 220 8.37 -8.80 -18.14
CA ASN A 220 7.25 -9.70 -18.46
C ASN A 220 6.09 -9.53 -17.46
N ILE A 221 4.94 -10.05 -17.88
CA ILE A 221 3.67 -9.92 -17.15
C ILE A 221 3.74 -10.45 -15.71
N ASP A 222 4.51 -11.50 -15.46
CA ASP A 222 4.68 -12.18 -14.16
C ASP A 222 5.96 -11.78 -13.41
N GLU A 223 6.79 -10.91 -13.99
CA GLU A 223 8.08 -10.45 -13.43
C GLU A 223 7.94 -9.10 -12.71
N PHE A 224 9.00 -8.60 -12.07
CA PHE A 224 9.00 -7.28 -11.47
C PHE A 224 10.19 -6.46 -11.94
N VAL A 225 10.02 -5.14 -11.97
CA VAL A 225 11.11 -4.19 -12.19
C VAL A 225 11.39 -3.41 -10.90
N ARG A 226 10.34 -2.94 -10.21
CA ARG A 226 10.47 -2.19 -8.96
C ARG A 226 9.21 -2.36 -8.11
N PRO A 227 8.99 -3.54 -7.52
CA PRO A 227 7.83 -3.77 -6.67
C PRO A 227 7.95 -2.90 -5.42
N LYS A 228 6.83 -2.36 -4.92
CA LYS A 228 6.78 -1.56 -3.69
C LYS A 228 5.68 -2.07 -2.75
N GLY A 229 4.51 -1.43 -2.79
CA GLY A 229 3.38 -1.77 -1.94
C GLY A 229 2.97 -3.22 -2.06
N ILE A 230 2.66 -3.84 -0.92
CA ILE A 230 2.14 -5.19 -0.83
C ILE A 230 0.95 -5.25 0.12
N ALA A 231 -0.08 -6.02 -0.24
CA ALA A 231 -1.17 -6.38 0.64
C ALA A 231 -1.50 -7.87 0.48
N ILE A 232 -1.94 -8.50 1.57
CA ILE A 232 -2.49 -9.86 1.56
C ILE A 232 -3.96 -9.75 1.92
N ASP A 233 -4.84 -10.34 1.11
CA ASP A 233 -6.28 -10.28 1.35
C ASP A 233 -6.82 -11.50 2.13
N ARG A 234 -8.14 -11.52 2.37
CA ARG A 234 -8.81 -12.57 3.15
C ARG A 234 -8.79 -13.96 2.48
N GLU A 235 -8.44 -14.03 1.19
CA GLU A 235 -8.23 -15.27 0.42
C GLU A 235 -6.73 -15.60 0.26
N ASN A 236 -5.85 -14.93 1.04
CA ASN A 236 -4.40 -15.05 0.95
C ASN A 236 -3.83 -14.75 -0.45
N ARG A 237 -4.55 -13.97 -1.27
CA ARG A 237 -4.00 -13.46 -2.53
C ARG A 237 -3.04 -12.33 -2.23
N ILE A 238 -1.98 -12.25 -3.04
CA ILE A 238 -0.87 -11.33 -2.87
C ILE A 238 -1.02 -10.20 -3.89
N TRP A 239 -1.23 -8.99 -3.40
CA TRP A 239 -1.43 -7.78 -4.20
C TRP A 239 -0.17 -6.95 -4.15
N VAL A 240 0.46 -6.66 -5.28
CA VAL A 240 1.68 -5.85 -5.32
C VAL A 240 1.60 -4.80 -6.40
N VAL A 241 1.97 -3.57 -6.08
CA VAL A 241 2.21 -2.54 -7.09
C VAL A 241 3.66 -2.54 -7.52
N ASP A 242 3.88 -2.55 -8.83
CA ASP A 242 5.19 -2.34 -9.42
C ASP A 242 5.30 -0.89 -9.90
N ALA A 243 6.23 -0.16 -9.30
CA ALA A 243 6.37 1.27 -9.50
C ALA A 243 7.11 1.65 -10.79
N ALA A 244 7.76 0.70 -11.46
CA ALA A 244 8.42 0.97 -12.73
C ALA A 244 7.55 0.60 -13.92
N THR A 245 6.76 -0.47 -13.80
CA THR A 245 5.78 -0.87 -14.82
C THR A 245 4.40 -0.25 -14.61
N GLU A 246 4.17 0.38 -13.45
CA GLU A 246 2.96 1.14 -13.09
C GLU A 246 1.67 0.32 -13.21
N VAL A 247 1.77 -0.91 -12.72
CA VAL A 247 0.67 -1.86 -12.63
C VAL A 247 0.57 -2.42 -11.21
N ALA A 248 -0.64 -2.80 -10.82
CA ALA A 248 -0.87 -3.73 -9.72
C ALA A 248 -0.94 -5.16 -10.29
N LYS A 249 -0.29 -6.09 -9.61
CA LYS A 249 -0.24 -7.53 -9.93
C LYS A 249 -0.80 -8.32 -8.76
N ILE A 250 -1.58 -9.36 -9.07
CA ILE A 250 -2.31 -10.16 -8.09
C ILE A 250 -1.92 -11.61 -8.28
N TYR A 251 -1.39 -12.24 -7.25
CA TYR A 251 -0.96 -13.63 -7.27
C TYR A 251 -1.79 -14.47 -6.30
N ASN A 252 -1.99 -15.74 -6.61
CA ASN A 252 -2.52 -16.69 -5.62
C ASN A 252 -1.44 -17.13 -4.63
N GLU A 253 -1.83 -17.94 -3.65
CA GLU A 253 -0.91 -18.55 -2.68
C GLU A 253 0.18 -19.40 -3.34
N GLN A 254 -0.04 -19.95 -4.54
CA GLN A 254 0.95 -20.74 -5.28
C GLN A 254 1.87 -19.87 -6.16
N SER A 255 1.83 -18.55 -5.99
CA SER A 255 2.66 -17.58 -6.73
C SER A 255 2.35 -17.52 -8.23
N GLN A 256 1.15 -17.94 -8.64
CA GLN A 256 0.67 -17.81 -10.00
C GLN A 256 -0.05 -16.47 -10.15
N LEU A 257 0.29 -15.72 -11.19
CA LEU A 257 -0.39 -14.47 -11.52
C LEU A 257 -1.85 -14.76 -11.91
N LEU A 258 -2.78 -14.12 -11.21
CA LEU A 258 -4.22 -14.21 -11.47
C LEU A 258 -4.70 -13.07 -12.38
N LEU A 259 -4.25 -11.86 -12.08
CA LEU A 259 -4.69 -10.64 -12.73
C LEU A 259 -3.64 -9.55 -12.54
N PHE A 260 -3.56 -8.62 -13.49
CA PHE A 260 -2.89 -7.35 -13.31
C PHE A 260 -3.78 -6.23 -13.87
N PHE A 261 -3.62 -5.01 -13.36
CA PHE A 261 -4.35 -3.84 -13.83
C PHE A 261 -3.55 -2.55 -13.58
N GLY A 262 -3.99 -1.46 -14.20
CA GLY A 262 -3.26 -0.20 -14.23
C GLY A 262 -2.43 -0.07 -15.51
N LEU A 263 -1.96 1.16 -15.74
CA LEU A 263 -1.00 1.53 -16.78
C LEU A 263 -0.50 2.96 -16.47
N HIS A 264 0.64 3.34 -17.04
CA HIS A 264 1.13 4.71 -16.99
C HIS A 264 0.10 5.70 -17.55
N GLY A 265 -0.15 6.81 -16.82
CA GLY A 265 -0.82 7.98 -17.37
C GLY A 265 -1.75 8.67 -16.37
N ASN A 266 -2.46 9.70 -16.82
CA ASN A 266 -3.23 10.60 -15.95
C ASN A 266 -4.75 10.36 -15.98
N GLU A 267 -5.22 9.40 -16.77
CA GLU A 267 -6.65 9.09 -16.86
C GLU A 267 -7.15 8.33 -15.62
N PRO A 268 -8.47 8.34 -15.37
CA PRO A 268 -9.09 7.53 -14.33
C PRO A 268 -8.64 6.05 -14.39
N GLY A 269 -8.14 5.54 -13.26
CA GLY A 269 -7.66 4.16 -13.13
C GLY A 269 -6.24 3.90 -13.66
N MET A 270 -5.53 4.92 -14.14
CA MET A 270 -4.10 4.85 -14.44
C MET A 270 -3.25 5.12 -13.19
N MET A 271 -1.98 4.74 -13.26
CA MET A 271 -1.03 4.85 -12.15
C MET A 271 0.16 5.73 -12.53
N ASN A 272 0.74 6.40 -11.52
CA ASN A 272 1.92 7.25 -11.67
C ASN A 272 2.86 7.06 -10.49
N LEU A 273 3.90 6.26 -10.70
CA LEU A 273 4.82 5.80 -9.66
C LEU A 273 4.07 5.32 -8.41
N PRO A 274 3.28 4.22 -8.52
CA PRO A 274 2.49 3.74 -7.40
C PRO A 274 3.38 3.38 -6.20
N ALA A 275 2.95 3.69 -4.98
CA ALA A 275 3.76 3.55 -3.78
C ALA A 275 3.29 2.47 -2.83
N THR A 276 2.01 2.47 -2.46
CA THR A 276 1.40 1.43 -1.64
C THR A 276 0.11 0.92 -2.28
N ILE A 277 -0.37 -0.23 -1.82
CA ILE A 277 -1.65 -0.83 -2.18
C ILE A 277 -2.34 -1.34 -0.91
N VAL A 278 -3.63 -1.06 -0.77
CA VAL A 278 -4.46 -1.49 0.38
C VAL A 278 -5.69 -2.23 -0.14
N VAL A 279 -6.04 -3.33 0.51
CA VAL A 279 -7.29 -4.05 0.28
C VAL A 279 -8.20 -3.83 1.49
N ASP A 280 -9.38 -3.27 1.26
CA ASP A 280 -10.33 -2.88 2.32
C ASP A 280 -11.71 -3.49 2.08
N TYR A 281 -12.27 -4.14 3.10
CA TYR A 281 -13.59 -4.77 3.04
C TYR A 281 -14.65 -3.99 3.82
N ASP A 282 -14.22 -3.09 4.72
CA ASP A 282 -15.07 -2.58 5.79
C ASP A 282 -15.63 -1.19 5.47
N ASN A 283 -15.10 -0.51 4.44
CA ASN A 283 -15.48 0.86 4.06
C ASN A 283 -16.20 0.93 2.71
N VAL A 284 -16.65 -0.21 2.16
CA VAL A 284 -17.32 -0.31 0.85
C VAL A 284 -18.52 0.65 0.73
N GLU A 285 -19.29 0.86 1.81
CA GLU A 285 -20.49 1.70 1.80
C GLU A 285 -20.24 3.14 1.33
N PHE A 286 -19.05 3.69 1.62
CA PHE A 286 -18.70 5.07 1.25
C PHE A 286 -18.44 5.22 -0.26
N PHE A 287 -18.19 4.10 -0.94
CA PHE A 287 -17.73 4.06 -2.33
C PHE A 287 -18.75 3.44 -3.30
N GLN A 288 -19.73 2.70 -2.80
CA GLN A 288 -20.77 2.06 -3.61
C GLN A 288 -21.51 3.05 -4.53
N LYS A 289 -21.64 4.31 -4.12
CA LYS A 289 -22.25 5.40 -4.91
C LYS A 289 -21.51 5.73 -6.22
N TYR A 290 -20.23 5.36 -6.35
CA TYR A 290 -19.42 5.58 -7.55
C TYR A 290 -19.48 4.38 -8.51
N ALA A 291 -20.03 3.24 -8.09
CA ALA A 291 -20.13 2.06 -8.92
C ALA A 291 -21.24 2.22 -9.97
N VAL A 292 -21.08 1.56 -11.12
CA VAL A 292 -22.13 1.48 -12.14
C VAL A 292 -23.43 0.93 -11.55
N GLN A 293 -24.58 1.45 -11.99
CA GLN A 293 -25.88 1.04 -11.48
C GLN A 293 -26.06 -0.48 -11.58
N GLY A 294 -26.39 -1.12 -10.46
CA GLY A 294 -26.59 -2.57 -10.37
C GLY A 294 -25.32 -3.36 -10.05
N ALA A 295 -24.16 -2.71 -9.90
CA ALA A 295 -22.97 -3.37 -9.36
C ALA A 295 -23.07 -3.50 -7.84
N SER A 296 -22.55 -4.62 -7.30
CA SER A 296 -22.34 -4.82 -5.88
C SER A 296 -20.84 -4.91 -5.63
N ILE A 297 -20.27 -3.89 -4.99
CA ILE A 297 -18.87 -3.90 -4.60
C ILE A 297 -18.75 -4.77 -3.35
N GLU A 298 -17.79 -5.70 -3.36
CA GLU A 298 -17.49 -6.63 -2.26
C GLU A 298 -16.30 -6.14 -1.45
N PHE A 299 -15.30 -5.55 -2.11
CA PHE A 299 -14.15 -4.93 -1.47
C PHE A 299 -13.53 -3.85 -2.35
N LEU A 300 -12.71 -3.02 -1.72
CA LEU A 300 -11.99 -1.92 -2.32
C LEU A 300 -10.51 -2.28 -2.42
N VAL A 301 -9.88 -1.75 -3.45
CA VAL A 301 -8.43 -1.72 -3.59
C VAL A 301 -8.02 -0.27 -3.80
N LEU A 302 -7.14 0.23 -2.93
CA LEU A 302 -6.63 1.59 -3.00
C LEU A 302 -5.16 1.58 -3.39
N VAL A 303 -4.75 2.48 -4.26
CA VAL A 303 -3.36 2.64 -4.70
C VAL A 303 -2.94 4.09 -4.58
N SER A 304 -1.80 4.37 -3.92
CA SER A 304 -1.23 5.73 -3.90
C SER A 304 -0.33 5.92 -5.10
N ASN A 305 -0.44 7.10 -5.73
CA ASN A 305 0.40 7.56 -6.82
C ASN A 305 1.20 8.77 -6.35
N GLN A 306 2.54 8.69 -6.44
CA GLN A 306 3.40 9.81 -6.03
C GLN A 306 3.32 10.99 -7.01
N TYR A 307 3.02 10.70 -8.28
CA TYR A 307 2.90 11.68 -9.35
C TYR A 307 1.48 11.67 -9.94
N GLY A 308 1.25 12.56 -10.91
CA GLY A 308 -0.05 12.69 -11.57
C GLY A 308 -1.13 13.36 -10.70
N PRO A 309 -2.33 13.57 -11.29
CA PRO A 309 -3.45 14.25 -10.64
C PRO A 309 -4.25 13.33 -9.72
N ASN A 310 -4.22 12.00 -9.91
CA ASN A 310 -5.01 11.03 -9.15
C ASN A 310 -4.17 10.41 -8.02
N LYS A 311 -4.08 11.10 -6.88
CA LYS A 311 -3.10 10.76 -5.83
C LYS A 311 -3.43 9.50 -5.06
N ILE A 312 -4.69 9.25 -4.74
CA ILE A 312 -5.18 7.97 -4.20
C ILE A 312 -6.25 7.46 -5.15
N SER A 313 -5.99 6.38 -5.87
CA SER A 313 -6.97 5.76 -6.77
C SER A 313 -7.73 4.66 -6.03
N VAL A 314 -9.06 4.61 -6.17
CA VAL A 314 -9.92 3.61 -5.53
C VAL A 314 -10.59 2.76 -6.60
N TYR A 315 -10.42 1.44 -6.48
CA TYR A 315 -10.98 0.44 -7.37
C TYR A 315 -11.96 -0.46 -6.58
N GLY A 316 -13.11 -0.73 -7.17
CA GLY A 316 -14.11 -1.65 -6.63
C GLY A 316 -14.01 -3.03 -7.27
N PHE A 317 -13.94 -4.06 -6.44
CA PHE A 317 -14.02 -5.46 -6.84
C PHE A 317 -15.33 -6.06 -6.31
N GLY A 318 -15.98 -6.88 -7.11
CA GLY A 318 -17.29 -7.45 -6.81
C GLY A 318 -18.03 -7.86 -8.07
N THR A 319 -19.35 -7.91 -8.00
CA THR A 319 -20.22 -8.30 -9.11
C THR A 319 -20.72 -7.07 -9.89
N PHE A 320 -20.76 -7.20 -11.21
CA PHE A 320 -21.15 -6.12 -12.12
C PHE A 320 -22.24 -6.60 -13.08
N PRO A 321 -23.21 -5.75 -13.45
CA PRO A 321 -24.27 -6.12 -14.38
C PRO A 321 -23.67 -6.43 -15.75
N VAL A 322 -24.04 -7.58 -16.31
CA VAL A 322 -23.71 -7.91 -17.70
C VAL A 322 -24.70 -7.18 -18.60
N HIS A 323 -24.32 -6.02 -19.16
CA HIS A 323 -25.12 -5.43 -20.22
C HIS A 323 -25.10 -6.35 -21.44
N GLY A 324 -26.29 -6.72 -21.93
CA GLY A 324 -26.48 -7.73 -22.96
C GLY A 324 -25.71 -7.45 -24.25
N ARG A 325 -24.52 -8.04 -24.35
CA ARG A 325 -24.08 -8.69 -25.58
C ARG A 325 -24.38 -10.18 -25.42
N ALA A 326 -24.93 -10.78 -26.48
CA ALA A 326 -25.44 -12.14 -26.52
C ALA A 326 -24.62 -13.12 -25.66
N LYS A 327 -25.32 -13.99 -24.90
CA LYS A 327 -24.73 -15.11 -24.16
C LYS A 327 -23.72 -15.85 -25.04
N LYS A 328 -22.44 -15.52 -24.88
CA LYS A 328 -21.41 -16.57 -24.91
C LYS A 328 -21.41 -17.13 -23.49
N SER A 329 -21.33 -18.45 -23.43
CA SER A 329 -21.27 -19.25 -22.20
C SER A 329 -20.43 -18.58 -21.11
N PRO A 330 -20.78 -18.75 -19.83
CA PRO A 330 -19.98 -18.22 -18.73
C PRO A 330 -18.53 -18.66 -18.91
N PHE A 331 -17.62 -17.69 -18.92
CA PHE A 331 -16.18 -17.95 -18.98
C PHE A 331 -15.82 -18.75 -17.73
N THR A 332 -15.32 -19.97 -17.90
CA THR A 332 -14.84 -20.80 -16.79
C THR A 332 -13.33 -20.91 -16.89
N LEU A 333 -12.63 -20.99 -15.75
CA LEU A 333 -11.17 -21.14 -15.72
C LEU A 333 -10.65 -22.41 -16.44
N GLN A 334 -11.55 -23.33 -16.82
CA GLN A 334 -11.24 -24.51 -17.64
C GLN A 334 -11.03 -24.17 -19.14
N ASP A 335 -11.40 -22.97 -19.58
CA ASP A 335 -11.27 -22.52 -20.98
C ASP A 335 -9.85 -22.02 -21.32
N LEU A 336 -8.94 -21.99 -20.34
CA LEU A 336 -7.53 -21.63 -20.51
C LEU A 336 -6.72 -22.85 -21.02
N ALA A 337 -6.75 -23.11 -22.33
CA ALA A 337 -5.70 -23.91 -22.95
C ALA A 337 -4.41 -23.07 -23.05
N PRO A 338 -3.23 -23.63 -22.74
CA PRO A 338 -1.97 -22.92 -23.01
C PRO A 338 -1.86 -22.63 -24.51
N PRO A 339 -1.28 -21.47 -24.91
CA PRO A 339 -1.08 -21.18 -26.33
C PRO A 339 -0.24 -22.28 -26.97
N ALA A 340 -0.65 -22.72 -28.16
CA ALA A 340 0.14 -23.65 -28.97
C ALA A 340 1.55 -23.08 -29.17
N ALA A 341 2.55 -23.95 -29.01
CA ALA A 341 3.95 -23.60 -29.22
C ALA A 341 4.14 -22.90 -30.57
N TRP A 342 4.90 -21.81 -30.57
CA TRP A 342 5.21 -21.06 -31.78
C TRP A 342 6.02 -21.95 -32.73
N PRO A 343 5.76 -21.92 -34.05
CA PRO A 343 6.53 -22.71 -34.99
C PRO A 343 7.96 -22.18 -35.03
N SER A 344 8.92 -23.06 -34.78
CA SER A 344 10.34 -22.83 -34.99
C SER A 344 10.61 -22.59 -36.47
N GLY A 345 11.04 -21.37 -36.81
CA GLY A 345 11.58 -21.00 -38.12
C GLY A 345 13.00 -20.48 -37.97
#